data_AF-A0A834VTE6-F1
#
_entry.id   AF-A0A834VTE6-F1
#
_cell.length_a   1.000
_cell.length_b   1.000
_cell.length_c   1.000
_cell.angle_alpha   90.00
_cell.angle_beta   90.00
_cell.angle_gamma   90.00
#
_symmetry.space_group_name_H-M   'P 1'
#
loop_
_entity.id
_entity.type
_entity.pdbx_description
1 polymer ?
#
loop_
_entity_poly.entity_id
_entity_poly.type
_entity_poly.pdbx_seq_one_letter_code
_entity_poly.pdbx_strand_id
1 'polypeptide(L)'
;MRKEPSSSDDEDSKVDKYKKKGTRIMGIKGRKHPNKHHEGTRRRWRDQITERERKRYEGVWAANKGLYLPPSASTLPDDDPSADVLNLCVQEIWTRSRLPTHVLEEVWDLVDSRGVGRLSRYEFVVGLWLIDQRLKGRKLPIKVSDSVWESARGVGIKVKIRD
;
A
#
# COMPACT_ATOMS: atom_id res chain seq x y z
N MET A 1 -10.50 -15.23 -82.67
CA MET A 1 -9.94 -16.58 -82.83
C MET A 1 -8.46 -16.55 -82.44
N ARG A 2 -7.90 -17.64 -81.88
CA ARG A 2 -6.50 -17.71 -81.42
C ARG A 2 -5.50 -17.85 -82.58
N LYS A 3 -4.29 -17.30 -82.41
CA LYS A 3 -2.99 -17.98 -82.66
C LYS A 3 -1.82 -17.13 -82.16
N GLU A 4 -1.06 -17.67 -81.21
CA GLU A 4 0.36 -17.33 -80.97
C GLU A 4 1.22 -18.11 -82.00
N PRO A 5 2.47 -17.68 -82.32
CA PRO A 5 3.61 -18.39 -81.72
C PRO A 5 4.96 -17.62 -81.55
N SER A 6 5.54 -17.75 -80.35
CA SER A 6 6.90 -18.27 -80.03
C SER A 6 8.23 -17.55 -80.42
N SER A 7 9.25 -17.84 -79.57
CA SER A 7 10.70 -17.49 -79.57
C SER A 7 11.08 -16.09 -79.04
N SER A 8 12.15 -15.91 -78.25
CA SER A 8 13.25 -16.83 -77.88
C SER A 8 13.91 -16.48 -76.52
N ASP A 9 14.73 -17.43 -76.02
CA ASP A 9 15.87 -17.30 -75.06
C ASP A 9 15.54 -17.18 -73.53
N ASP A 10 16.22 -17.84 -72.57
CA ASP A 10 17.27 -18.88 -72.62
C ASP A 10 17.34 -19.72 -71.30
N GLU A 11 17.77 -20.99 -71.43
CA GLU A 11 18.45 -21.92 -70.49
C GLU A 11 17.86 -22.51 -69.17
N ASP A 12 18.22 -23.79 -68.96
CA ASP A 12 17.80 -24.71 -67.88
C ASP A 12 18.98 -25.59 -67.37
N SER A 13 19.24 -25.85 -66.08
CA SER A 13 18.76 -25.27 -64.80
C SER A 13 19.56 -25.88 -63.61
N LYS A 14 18.94 -25.90 -62.42
CA LYS A 14 19.08 -26.92 -61.35
C LYS A 14 20.17 -26.72 -60.26
N VAL A 15 19.75 -27.12 -59.05
CA VAL A 15 20.52 -27.64 -57.89
C VAL A 15 20.73 -26.71 -56.66
N ASP A 16 19.84 -26.92 -55.69
CA ASP A 16 20.08 -27.11 -54.23
C ASP A 16 20.06 -26.01 -53.14
N LYS A 17 19.37 -26.45 -52.05
CA LYS A 17 19.69 -26.32 -50.61
C LYS A 17 19.38 -25.01 -49.85
N TYR A 18 18.28 -25.12 -49.10
CA TYR A 18 18.04 -24.61 -47.74
C TYR A 18 19.25 -23.98 -46.99
N LYS A 19 19.06 -22.78 -46.40
CA LYS A 19 19.01 -22.62 -44.91
C LYS A 19 18.69 -21.21 -44.40
N LYS A 20 17.87 -21.22 -43.33
CA LYS A 20 17.81 -20.30 -42.16
C LYS A 20 17.68 -18.77 -42.37
N LYS A 21 16.50 -18.28 -41.96
CA LYS A 21 16.26 -16.89 -41.50
C LYS A 21 17.34 -16.43 -40.51
N GLY A 22 17.86 -15.22 -40.69
CA GLY A 22 18.93 -14.69 -39.87
C GLY A 22 19.15 -13.17 -39.95
N THR A 23 18.10 -12.35 -40.01
CA THR A 23 18.24 -10.89 -39.99
C THR A 23 18.02 -10.33 -38.58
N ARG A 24 19.13 -10.12 -37.85
CA ARG A 24 19.14 -9.26 -36.66
C ARG A 24 19.01 -7.79 -37.13
N ILE A 25 17.82 -7.22 -37.10
CA ILE A 25 17.66 -5.77 -37.23
C ILE A 25 17.96 -5.14 -35.88
N MET A 26 19.23 -4.77 -35.68
CA MET A 26 19.66 -3.87 -34.62
C MET A 26 19.09 -2.47 -34.94
N GLY A 27 18.13 -1.96 -34.14
CA GLY A 27 17.61 -0.61 -34.38
C GLY A 27 16.41 -0.16 -33.53
N ILE A 28 15.49 -1.05 -33.17
CA ILE A 28 14.30 -0.64 -32.41
C ILE A 28 14.57 -0.78 -30.90
N LYS A 29 15.22 0.23 -30.31
CA LYS A 29 15.21 0.43 -28.84
C LYS A 29 13.75 0.41 -28.38
N GLY A 30 13.40 -0.56 -27.54
CA GLY A 30 12.01 -0.98 -27.35
C GLY A 30 11.08 0.18 -27.02
N ARG A 31 10.08 0.40 -27.87
CA ARG A 31 8.92 1.25 -27.57
C ARG A 31 8.19 0.63 -26.37
N LYS A 32 8.59 1.02 -25.15
CA LYS A 32 7.83 0.73 -23.94
C LYS A 32 6.47 1.42 -24.12
N HIS A 33 5.42 0.62 -24.17
CA HIS A 33 4.05 1.11 -24.26
C HIS A 33 3.81 2.15 -23.14
N PRO A 34 3.19 3.31 -23.41
CA PRO A 34 3.07 4.38 -22.42
C PRO A 34 2.38 3.93 -21.13
N ASN A 35 1.49 2.94 -21.21
CA ASN A 35 0.81 2.34 -20.06
C ASN A 35 1.43 1.00 -19.62
N LYS A 36 2.72 0.73 -19.87
CA LYS A 36 3.41 -0.45 -19.32
C LYS A 36 3.77 -0.22 -17.84
N HIS A 37 2.76 -0.31 -16.99
CA HIS A 37 2.95 -0.36 -15.54
C HIS A 37 3.67 -1.66 -15.15
N HIS A 38 4.64 -1.59 -14.24
CA HIS A 38 5.18 -2.79 -13.61
C HIS A 38 4.12 -3.31 -12.64
N GLU A 39 3.69 -4.57 -12.74
CA GLU A 39 2.59 -5.10 -11.92
C GLU A 39 2.90 -5.09 -10.41
N GLY A 40 4.18 -5.01 -10.03
CA GLY A 40 4.63 -4.77 -8.65
C GLY A 40 4.19 -3.44 -8.04
N THR A 41 4.01 -2.35 -8.81
CA THR A 41 3.59 -1.06 -8.23
C THR A 41 2.11 -0.97 -7.90
N ARG A 42 1.27 -1.90 -8.40
CA ARG A 42 -0.18 -1.94 -8.10
C ARG A 42 -0.53 -2.59 -6.76
N ARG A 43 0.44 -3.18 -6.05
CA ARG A 43 0.20 -3.94 -4.80
C ARG A 43 0.94 -3.39 -3.58
N ARG A 44 1.75 -2.34 -3.73
CA ARG A 44 2.51 -1.79 -2.61
C ARG A 44 1.56 -1.07 -1.65
N TRP A 45 1.63 -1.47 -0.40
CA TRP A 45 1.03 -0.76 0.72
C TRP A 45 1.57 0.67 0.77
N ARG A 46 0.78 1.61 1.31
CA ARG A 46 1.34 2.92 1.66
C ARG A 46 2.07 2.73 2.97
N ASP A 47 3.39 2.83 2.97
CA ASP A 47 4.18 2.58 4.17
C ASP A 47 4.23 3.80 5.12
N GLN A 48 3.46 4.86 4.83
CA GLN A 48 3.53 6.13 5.55
C GLN A 48 2.16 6.80 5.68
N ILE A 49 1.91 7.36 6.86
CA ILE A 49 0.79 8.26 7.16
C ILE A 49 1.20 9.67 6.74
N THR A 50 0.42 10.36 5.91
CA THR A 50 0.75 11.74 5.55
C THR A 50 0.53 12.68 6.74
N GLU A 51 1.29 13.77 6.82
CA GLU A 51 1.15 14.78 7.88
C GLU A 51 -0.28 15.34 8.00
N ARG A 52 -1.01 15.45 6.87
CA ARG A 52 -2.42 15.86 6.84
C ARG A 52 -3.38 14.77 7.35
N GLU A 53 -3.07 13.50 7.13
CA GLU A 53 -3.81 12.38 7.73
C GLU A 53 -3.55 12.34 9.24
N ARG A 54 -2.28 12.35 9.67
CA ARG A 54 -1.84 12.38 11.08
C ARG A 54 -2.57 13.48 11.87
N LYS A 55 -2.50 14.74 11.42
CA LYS A 55 -3.17 15.87 12.09
C LYS A 55 -4.68 15.72 12.22
N ARG A 56 -5.36 15.12 11.23
CA ARG A 56 -6.81 14.86 11.33
C ARG A 56 -7.12 13.79 12.37
N TYR A 57 -6.36 12.70 12.38
CA TYR A 57 -6.55 11.61 13.34
C TYR A 57 -6.16 12.03 14.77
N GLU A 58 -5.11 12.84 14.93
CA GLU A 58 -4.74 13.47 16.21
C GLU A 58 -5.83 14.42 16.72
N GLY A 59 -6.51 15.15 15.84
CA GLY A 59 -7.67 15.97 16.22
C GLY A 59 -8.83 15.13 16.77
N VAL A 60 -9.09 13.96 16.19
CA VAL A 60 -10.09 13.01 16.73
C VAL A 60 -9.63 12.43 18.07
N TRP A 61 -8.36 12.01 18.20
CA TRP A 61 -7.81 11.54 19.48
C TRP A 61 -7.91 12.60 20.58
N ALA A 62 -7.50 13.84 20.30
CA ALA A 62 -7.48 14.93 21.27
C ALA A 62 -8.87 15.30 21.80
N ALA A 63 -9.93 15.06 21.01
CA ALA A 63 -11.32 15.29 21.41
C ALA A 63 -11.93 14.13 22.24
N ASN A 64 -11.28 12.96 22.29
CA ASN A 64 -11.82 11.74 22.90
C ASN A 64 -10.93 11.12 24.01
N LYS A 65 -9.69 11.59 24.16
CA LYS A 65 -8.76 11.14 25.21
C LYS A 65 -9.25 11.49 26.62
N GLY A 66 -8.90 10.67 27.60
CA GLY A 66 -9.28 10.88 29.00
C GLY A 66 -10.76 10.64 29.32
N LEU A 67 -11.61 10.43 28.31
CA LEU A 67 -13.01 10.05 28.52
C LEU A 67 -13.09 8.69 29.23
N TYR A 68 -13.84 8.65 30.34
CA TYR A 68 -14.07 7.47 31.20
C TYR A 68 -12.83 6.89 31.93
N LEU A 69 -11.69 7.59 31.94
CA LEU A 69 -10.50 7.19 32.70
C LEU A 69 -10.52 7.81 34.11
N PRO A 70 -10.49 7.01 35.19
CA PRO A 70 -10.39 7.56 36.54
C PRO A 70 -8.97 8.08 36.79
N PRO A 71 -8.80 9.19 37.55
CA PRO A 71 -7.49 9.82 37.77
C PRO A 71 -6.48 8.99 38.58
N SER A 72 -6.87 7.80 39.04
CA SER A 72 -6.04 6.85 39.79
C SER A 72 -5.62 5.61 38.99
N ALA A 73 -5.91 5.54 37.67
CA ALA A 73 -5.60 4.38 36.81
C ALA A 73 -4.10 4.19 36.48
N SER A 74 -3.20 4.83 37.22
CA SER A 74 -1.75 4.82 37.04
C SER A 74 -1.14 3.44 37.37
N THR A 75 -1.28 2.51 36.44
CA THR A 75 -0.76 1.13 36.56
C THR A 75 0.73 1.00 36.26
N LEU A 76 1.37 2.02 35.68
CA LEU A 76 2.80 2.07 35.38
C LEU A 76 3.35 3.48 35.68
N PRO A 77 4.64 3.63 36.08
CA PRO A 77 5.19 4.93 36.49
C PRO A 77 5.30 5.98 35.37
N ASP A 78 5.40 5.55 34.11
CA ASP A 78 5.66 6.41 32.93
C ASP A 78 4.50 6.44 31.91
N ASP A 79 3.38 5.78 32.21
CA ASP A 79 2.19 5.71 31.34
C ASP A 79 1.13 6.68 31.89
N ASP A 80 1.01 7.89 31.33
CA ASP A 80 -0.06 8.84 31.70
C ASP A 80 -1.41 8.36 31.12
N PRO A 81 -2.27 7.68 31.92
CA PRO A 81 -3.45 7.02 31.38
C PRO A 81 -4.48 8.06 30.93
N SER A 82 -4.41 9.27 31.51
CA SER A 82 -5.26 10.43 31.22
C SER A 82 -5.16 10.90 29.77
N ALA A 83 -4.08 10.53 29.07
CA ALA A 83 -3.85 10.86 27.67
C ALA A 83 -4.38 9.79 26.69
N ASP A 84 -4.75 8.60 27.15
CA ASP A 84 -5.18 7.50 26.28
C ASP A 84 -6.69 7.55 25.98
N VAL A 85 -7.12 6.77 24.98
CA VAL A 85 -8.54 6.58 24.61
C VAL A 85 -8.93 5.14 24.92
N LEU A 86 -9.94 4.94 25.78
CA LEU A 86 -10.44 3.60 26.14
C LEU A 86 -11.11 2.89 24.95
N ASN A 87 -10.97 1.56 24.90
CA ASN A 87 -11.54 0.69 23.86
C ASN A 87 -13.01 0.99 23.53
N LEU A 88 -13.86 1.24 24.55
CA LEU A 88 -15.27 1.59 24.35
C LEU A 88 -15.47 2.82 23.44
N CYS A 89 -14.71 3.89 23.67
CA CYS A 89 -14.75 5.09 22.86
C CYS A 89 -14.14 4.84 21.47
N VAL A 90 -13.06 4.04 21.39
CA VAL A 90 -12.46 3.64 20.11
C VAL A 90 -13.47 2.87 19.24
N GLN A 91 -14.17 1.88 19.79
CA GLN A 91 -15.22 1.13 19.10
C GLN A 91 -16.37 2.04 18.64
N GLU A 92 -16.84 2.95 19.50
CA GLU A 92 -17.90 3.90 19.15
C GLU A 92 -17.50 4.84 17.99
N ILE A 93 -16.23 5.25 17.92
CA ILE A 93 -15.71 6.07 16.81
C ILE A 93 -15.53 5.20 15.55
N TRP A 94 -14.95 4.01 15.69
CA TRP A 94 -14.59 3.15 14.55
C TRP A 94 -15.80 2.51 13.88
N THR A 95 -16.85 2.15 14.62
CA THR A 95 -18.11 1.63 14.04
C THR A 95 -18.80 2.62 13.10
N ARG A 96 -18.59 3.94 13.28
CA ARG A 96 -19.09 4.97 12.36
C ARG A 96 -18.50 4.87 10.94
N SER A 97 -17.39 4.14 10.76
CA SER A 97 -16.83 3.81 9.44
C SER A 97 -17.69 2.86 8.61
N ARG A 98 -18.67 2.17 9.23
CA ARG A 98 -19.51 1.13 8.63
C ARG A 98 -18.75 -0.09 8.11
N LEU A 99 -17.51 -0.31 8.56
CA LEU A 99 -16.82 -1.58 8.37
C LEU A 99 -17.44 -2.68 9.26
N PRO A 100 -17.39 -3.96 8.84
CA PRO A 100 -17.84 -5.07 9.69
C PRO A 100 -17.04 -5.18 10.99
N THR A 101 -17.67 -5.61 12.08
CA THR A 101 -17.05 -5.70 13.42
C THR A 101 -15.75 -6.50 13.42
N HIS A 102 -15.72 -7.66 12.75
CA HIS A 102 -14.51 -8.49 12.62
C HIS A 102 -13.32 -7.78 11.95
N VAL A 103 -13.57 -6.78 11.10
CA VAL A 103 -12.50 -5.96 10.49
C VAL A 103 -12.01 -4.90 11.49
N LEU A 104 -12.87 -4.40 12.36
CA LEU A 104 -12.49 -3.45 13.41
C LEU A 104 -11.71 -4.14 14.53
N GLU A 105 -12.06 -5.38 14.86
CA GLU A 105 -11.29 -6.29 15.72
C GLU A 105 -9.90 -6.56 15.12
N GLU A 106 -9.83 -6.94 13.83
CA GLU A 106 -8.54 -7.10 13.12
C GLU A 106 -7.68 -5.83 13.14
N VAL A 107 -8.28 -4.63 13.10
CA VAL A 107 -7.56 -3.35 13.26
C VAL A 107 -7.12 -3.12 14.71
N TRP A 108 -7.94 -3.49 15.71
CA TRP A 108 -7.62 -3.35 17.13
C TRP A 108 -6.39 -4.19 17.50
N ASP A 109 -6.38 -5.47 17.13
CA ASP A 109 -5.29 -6.41 17.40
C ASP A 109 -3.97 -6.00 16.73
N LEU A 110 -4.04 -5.24 15.64
CA LEU A 110 -2.88 -4.67 14.96
C LEU A 110 -2.27 -3.44 15.65
N VAL A 111 -2.98 -2.81 16.60
CA VAL A 111 -2.52 -1.59 17.29
C VAL A 111 -2.40 -1.71 18.81
N ASP A 112 -3.26 -2.45 19.51
CA ASP A 112 -3.10 -2.70 20.96
C ASP A 112 -2.06 -3.80 21.24
N SER A 113 -0.81 -3.49 20.89
CA SER A 113 0.34 -4.38 21.14
C SER A 113 0.62 -4.63 22.63
N ARG A 114 0.05 -3.78 23.51
CA ARG A 114 0.24 -3.82 24.96
C ARG A 114 -0.85 -4.67 25.65
N GLY A 115 -2.00 -4.88 25.01
CA GLY A 115 -3.15 -5.62 25.57
C GLY A 115 -3.84 -4.91 26.73
N VAL A 116 -3.75 -3.57 26.79
CA VAL A 116 -4.17 -2.78 27.96
C VAL A 116 -5.62 -2.30 27.84
N GLY A 117 -6.27 -2.47 26.68
CA GLY A 117 -7.66 -2.04 26.50
C GLY A 117 -7.84 -0.52 26.32
N ARG A 118 -6.73 0.19 26.08
CA ARG A 118 -6.68 1.63 25.80
C ARG A 118 -5.61 1.91 24.75
N LEU A 119 -5.86 2.87 23.87
CA LEU A 119 -4.93 3.27 22.82
C LEU A 119 -4.30 4.63 23.16
N SER A 120 -2.98 4.67 23.08
CA SER A 120 -2.21 5.92 23.03
C SER A 120 -2.46 6.67 21.74
N ARG A 121 -2.02 7.94 21.70
CA ARG A 121 -2.09 8.80 20.51
C ARG A 121 -1.64 8.08 19.24
N TYR A 122 -0.51 7.38 19.29
CA TYR A 122 0.08 6.78 18.09
C TYR A 122 -0.69 5.53 17.64
N GLU A 123 -1.09 4.67 18.58
CA GLU A 123 -1.89 3.48 18.33
C GLU A 123 -3.26 3.86 17.72
N PHE A 124 -3.91 4.89 18.27
CA PHE A 124 -5.17 5.44 17.76
C PHE A 124 -5.03 6.04 16.34
N VAL A 125 -3.98 6.82 16.09
CA VAL A 125 -3.68 7.42 14.77
C VAL A 125 -3.42 6.34 13.71
N VAL A 126 -2.70 5.27 14.06
CA VAL A 126 -2.49 4.12 13.16
C VAL A 126 -3.81 3.40 12.91
N GLY A 127 -4.62 3.12 13.94
CA GLY A 127 -5.91 2.45 13.80
C GLY A 127 -6.88 3.17 12.85
N LEU A 128 -7.03 4.49 12.99
CA LEU A 128 -7.83 5.29 12.05
C LEU A 128 -7.27 5.28 10.62
N TRP A 129 -5.95 5.27 10.46
CA TRP A 129 -5.32 5.16 9.15
C TRP A 129 -5.53 3.78 8.51
N LEU A 130 -5.52 2.70 9.30
CA LEU A 130 -5.83 1.32 8.87
C LEU A 130 -7.28 1.19 8.40
N ILE A 131 -8.23 1.79 9.13
CA ILE A 131 -9.65 1.88 8.72
C ILE A 131 -9.80 2.61 7.40
N ASP A 132 -9.13 3.76 7.23
CA ASP A 132 -9.13 4.49 5.96
C ASP A 132 -8.49 3.68 4.82
N GLN A 133 -7.45 2.86 5.08
CA GLN A 133 -6.91 1.93 4.08
C GLN A 133 -7.94 0.85 3.70
N ARG A 134 -8.69 0.30 4.66
CA ARG A 134 -9.79 -0.66 4.41
C ARG A 134 -10.91 -0.05 3.58
N LEU A 135 -11.34 1.18 3.90
CA LEU A 135 -12.34 1.92 3.12
C LEU A 135 -11.85 2.23 1.69
N LYS A 136 -10.54 2.45 1.50
CA LYS A 136 -9.88 2.55 0.19
C LYS A 136 -9.71 1.20 -0.53
N GLY A 137 -10.33 0.13 -0.05
CA GLY A 137 -10.33 -1.21 -0.66
C GLY A 137 -9.03 -2.00 -0.49
N ARG A 138 -8.13 -1.58 0.42
CA ARG A 138 -6.90 -2.34 0.71
C ARG A 138 -7.19 -3.46 1.69
N LYS A 139 -6.41 -4.55 1.61
CA LYS A 139 -6.38 -5.59 2.66
C LYS A 139 -5.49 -5.13 3.80
N LEU A 140 -5.86 -5.50 5.04
CA LEU A 140 -5.01 -5.28 6.21
C LEU A 140 -3.71 -6.11 6.12
N PRO A 141 -2.65 -5.69 6.82
CA PRO A 141 -1.38 -6.39 6.85
C PRO A 141 -1.39 -7.40 8.00
N ILE A 142 -0.47 -8.37 8.00
CA ILE A 142 -0.29 -9.26 9.17
C ILE A 142 0.37 -8.50 10.34
N LYS A 143 1.19 -7.49 10.03
CA LYS A 143 1.81 -6.55 10.98
C LYS A 143 1.93 -5.17 10.34
N VAL A 144 1.71 -4.12 11.11
CA VAL A 144 1.97 -2.73 10.67
C VAL A 144 3.48 -2.50 10.56
N SER A 145 3.95 -1.89 9.49
CA SER A 145 5.39 -1.64 9.26
C SER A 145 5.91 -0.44 10.05
N ASP A 146 7.19 -0.49 10.43
CA ASP A 146 7.82 0.55 11.27
C ASP A 146 7.72 1.96 10.67
N SER A 147 7.79 2.09 9.35
CA SER A 147 7.63 3.38 8.66
C SER A 147 6.24 4.01 8.86
N VAL A 148 5.18 3.21 9.04
CA VAL A 148 3.83 3.71 9.40
C VAL A 148 3.83 4.21 10.84
N TRP A 149 4.45 3.46 11.77
CA TRP A 149 4.60 3.84 13.16
C TRP A 149 5.46 5.10 13.35
N GLU A 150 6.57 5.24 12.63
CA GLU A 150 7.41 6.45 12.59
C GLU A 150 6.63 7.66 12.06
N SER A 151 5.86 7.46 10.99
CA SER A 151 4.98 8.48 10.43
C SER A 151 3.92 8.92 11.45
N ALA A 152 3.32 7.99 12.20
CA ALA A 152 2.38 8.29 13.27
C ALA A 152 3.03 9.07 14.42
N ARG A 153 4.29 8.74 14.77
CA ARG A 153 5.09 9.48 15.76
C ARG A 153 5.48 10.90 15.32
N GLY A 154 5.31 11.25 14.05
CA GLY A 154 5.77 12.52 13.48
C GLY A 154 7.31 12.63 13.37
N VAL A 155 8.03 11.53 13.64
CA VAL A 155 9.49 11.48 13.53
C VAL A 155 9.83 11.24 12.07
N GLY A 156 10.02 12.34 11.32
CA GLY A 156 10.37 12.29 9.90
C GLY A 156 11.80 11.80 9.66
N ILE A 157 12.06 10.50 9.83
CA ILE A 157 13.34 9.88 9.51
C ILE A 157 13.53 9.90 7.99
N LYS A 158 14.18 10.96 7.50
CA LYS A 158 14.72 11.01 6.14
C LYS A 158 15.92 10.07 6.06
N VAL A 159 15.68 8.78 5.89
CA VAL A 159 16.72 7.79 5.59
C VAL A 159 17.34 8.13 4.24
N LYS A 160 18.42 8.93 4.27
CA LYS A 160 19.32 9.09 3.13
C LYS A 160 20.18 7.84 3.05
N ILE A 161 19.70 6.84 2.32
CA ILE A 161 20.58 5.80 1.79
C ILE A 161 21.55 6.52 0.84
N ARG A 162 22.84 6.49 1.17
CA ARG A 162 23.92 6.83 0.23
C ARG A 162 24.40 5.51 -0.36
N ASP A 163 24.43 5.44 -1.68
CA ASP A 163 25.16 4.44 -2.44
C ASP A 163 26.68 4.63 -2.27
#